data_AF-A0A519WUF6-F1
#
_entry.id   AF-A0A519WUF6-F1
#
_cell.length_a   1.000
_cell.length_b   1.000
_cell.length_c   1.000
_cell.angle_alpha   90.00
_cell.angle_beta   90.00
_cell.angle_gamma   90.00
#
_symmetry.space_group_name_H-M   'P 1'
#
loop_
_entity.id
_entity.type
_entity.pdbx_description
1 polymer ?
#
loop_
_entity_poly.entity_id
_entity_poly.type
_entity_poly.pdbx_seq_one_letter_code
_entity_poly.pdbx_strand_id
1 'polypeptide(L)'
;MAIYLSDYLPDADEYSLRQVVAKGLDKGNENRHPFQLIEVEDIVHLFKPRLPFTHKGTYGHALIIAGAEATMGAALIAAKACLHAGAGLTSVSIPPSGLTALNTSMPEVMYLDRRKLER
;
A
#
# COMPACT_ATOMS: atom_id res chain seq x y z
N MET A 1 -10.01 -9.90 -26.96
CA MET A 1 -10.65 -8.91 -26.08
C MET A 1 -9.85 -7.62 -26.23
N ALA A 2 -10.44 -6.55 -26.73
CA ALA A 2 -9.77 -5.25 -26.82
C ALA A 2 -9.98 -4.54 -25.48
N ILE A 3 -8.90 -4.03 -24.89
CA ILE A 3 -8.97 -3.25 -23.65
C ILE A 3 -8.73 -1.80 -24.05
N TYR A 4 -9.52 -0.85 -23.53
CA TYR A 4 -9.34 0.55 -23.90
C TYR A 4 -8.16 1.12 -23.12
N LEU A 5 -7.38 2.01 -23.74
CA LEU A 5 -6.24 2.67 -23.11
C LEU A 5 -6.70 3.71 -22.08
N SER A 6 -7.90 4.27 -22.28
CA SER A 6 -8.63 5.12 -21.32
C SER A 6 -8.87 4.43 -19.98
N ASP A 7 -8.88 3.10 -19.94
CA ASP A 7 -9.01 2.34 -18.68
C ASP A 7 -7.74 2.46 -17.80
N TYR A 8 -6.60 2.82 -18.39
CA TYR A 8 -5.29 2.83 -17.72
C TYR A 8 -4.67 4.22 -17.59
N LEU A 9 -4.94 5.12 -18.54
CA LEU A 9 -4.36 6.46 -18.57
C LEU A 9 -5.46 7.51 -18.44
N PRO A 10 -5.32 8.47 -17.50
CA PRO A 10 -6.34 9.48 -17.24
C PRO A 10 -6.57 10.43 -18.44
N ASP A 11 -5.61 10.51 -19.36
CA ASP A 11 -5.64 11.39 -20.53
C ASP A 11 -5.79 10.63 -21.87
N ALA A 12 -6.13 9.34 -21.85
CA ALA A 12 -6.34 8.60 -23.09
C ALA A 12 -7.75 8.86 -23.65
N ASP A 13 -7.80 9.21 -24.95
CA ASP A 13 -9.05 9.44 -25.69
C ASP A 13 -9.96 8.20 -25.65
N GLU A 14 -11.28 8.41 -25.62
CA GLU A 14 -12.29 7.35 -25.46
C GLU A 14 -12.21 6.28 -26.57
N TYR A 15 -11.68 6.65 -27.73
CA TYR A 15 -11.47 5.75 -28.88
C TYR A 15 -10.09 5.09 -28.91
N SER A 16 -9.20 5.42 -27.97
CA SER A 16 -7.85 4.83 -27.90
C SER A 16 -7.93 3.39 -27.40
N LEU A 17 -7.81 2.43 -28.32
CA LEU A 17 -7.78 1.00 -28.01
C LEU A 17 -6.35 0.52 -27.74
N ARG A 18 -6.13 -0.19 -26.63
CA ARG A 18 -4.93 -1.01 -26.45
C ARG A 18 -5.17 -2.34 -27.17
N GLN A 19 -4.55 -2.50 -28.34
CA GLN A 19 -4.42 -3.79 -28.98
C GLN A 19 -3.07 -4.40 -28.60
N VAL A 20 -3.07 -5.47 -27.81
CA VAL A 20 -1.86 -6.29 -27.61
C VAL A 20 -1.64 -7.10 -28.89
N VAL A 21 -0.90 -6.52 -29.84
CA VAL A 21 -0.61 -7.17 -31.12
C VAL A 21 0.54 -8.16 -30.92
N ALA A 22 0.18 -9.43 -30.67
CA ALA A 22 1.15 -10.51 -30.57
C ALA A 22 1.32 -11.22 -31.93
N LYS A 23 2.32 -10.78 -32.71
CA LYS A 23 3.16 -11.54 -33.68
C LYS A 23 3.63 -10.63 -34.81
N GLY A 24 4.93 -10.33 -34.85
CA GLY A 24 5.58 -9.78 -36.04
C GLY A 24 6.54 -8.61 -35.78
N LEU A 25 6.40 -7.90 -34.65
CA LEU A 25 7.49 -7.04 -34.19
C LEU A 25 8.57 -7.89 -33.55
N ASP A 26 9.80 -7.69 -34.02
CA ASP A 26 10.99 -8.35 -33.54
C ASP A 26 11.01 -8.39 -32.01
N LYS A 27 11.21 -9.59 -31.45
CA LYS A 27 11.46 -9.78 -30.01
C LYS A 27 12.82 -9.19 -29.60
N GLY A 28 13.58 -8.67 -30.56
CA GLY A 28 14.84 -7.94 -30.40
C GLY A 28 14.65 -6.47 -30.03
N ASN A 29 14.06 -6.22 -28.87
CA ASN A 29 14.60 -5.23 -27.94
C ASN A 29 13.88 -5.40 -26.61
N GLU A 30 14.67 -5.53 -25.56
CA GLU A 30 14.19 -5.57 -24.19
C GLU A 30 13.25 -4.38 -23.98
N ASN A 31 11.98 -4.64 -23.63
CA ASN A 31 10.94 -3.65 -23.31
C ASN A 31 11.33 -2.84 -22.06
N ARG A 32 12.42 -2.08 -22.13
CA ARG A 32 12.91 -1.17 -21.09
C ARG A 32 12.29 0.21 -21.31
N HIS A 33 10.96 0.27 -21.32
CA HIS A 33 10.29 1.54 -21.14
C HIS A 33 10.33 1.94 -19.66
N PRO A 34 10.43 3.25 -19.34
CA PRO A 34 10.47 3.72 -17.96
C PRO A 34 9.16 3.45 -17.20
N PHE A 35 8.10 3.09 -17.92
CA PHE A 35 6.79 2.76 -17.37
C PHE A 35 6.38 1.36 -17.84
N GLN A 36 5.79 0.60 -16.93
CA GLN A 36 5.25 -0.73 -17.17
C GLN A 36 3.86 -0.82 -16.55
N LEU A 37 2.96 -1.50 -17.22
CA LEU A 37 1.65 -1.83 -16.65
C LEU A 37 1.84 -2.97 -15.67
N ILE A 38 1.38 -2.80 -14.43
CA ILE A 38 1.41 -3.84 -13.41
C ILE A 38 0.25 -4.80 -13.66
N GLU A 39 0.57 -6.05 -13.95
CA GLU A 39 -0.38 -7.14 -14.10
C GLU A 39 -0.37 -8.04 -12.84
N VAL A 40 -1.31 -8.98 -12.75
CA VAL A 40 -1.45 -9.82 -11.55
C VAL A 40 -0.17 -10.63 -11.31
N GLU A 41 0.40 -11.17 -12.38
CA GLU A 41 1.62 -11.96 -12.40
C GLU A 41 2.82 -11.22 -11.79
N ASP A 42 2.87 -9.89 -11.95
CA ASP A 42 3.93 -9.06 -11.37
C ASP A 42 3.82 -8.95 -9.85
N ILE A 43 2.60 -8.98 -9.31
CA ILE A 43 2.32 -8.77 -7.89
C ILE A 43 2.40 -10.08 -7.10
N VAL A 44 2.01 -11.22 -7.67
CA VAL A 44 1.97 -12.52 -6.95
C VAL A 44 3.32 -12.82 -6.28
N HIS A 45 4.42 -12.50 -6.95
CA HIS A 45 5.77 -12.75 -6.45
C HIS A 45 6.24 -11.77 -5.36
N LEU A 46 5.54 -10.66 -5.13
CA LEU A 46 5.88 -9.68 -4.09
C LEU A 46 5.33 -10.07 -2.71
N PHE A 47 4.26 -10.87 -2.65
CA PHE A 47 3.63 -11.25 -1.39
C PHE A 47 4.53 -12.20 -0.59
N LYS A 48 4.75 -11.88 0.68
CA LYS A 48 5.50 -12.72 1.62
C LYS A 48 4.54 -13.69 2.32
N PRO A 49 4.67 -15.02 2.14
CA PRO A 49 3.80 -15.97 2.82
C PRO A 49 4.04 -15.96 4.33
N ARG A 50 2.98 -16.20 5.11
CA ARG A 50 3.07 -16.37 6.57
C ARG A 50 3.38 -17.83 6.91
N LEU A 51 4.52 -18.06 7.56
CA LEU A 51 4.95 -19.40 7.95
C LEU A 51 4.28 -19.84 9.27
N PRO A 52 4.01 -21.15 9.44
CA PRO A 52 3.55 -21.68 10.74
C PRO A 52 4.63 -21.50 11.82
N PHE A 53 4.23 -21.53 13.09
CA PHE A 53 5.14 -21.37 14.25
C PHE A 53 5.94 -20.06 14.28
N THR A 54 5.38 -18.98 13.70
CA THR A 54 5.96 -17.63 13.76
C THR A 54 5.28 -16.78 14.83
N HIS A 55 5.88 -15.64 15.18
CA HIS A 55 5.35 -14.71 16.17
C HIS A 55 5.25 -13.29 15.60
N LYS A 56 4.57 -12.39 16.34
CA LYS A 56 4.34 -11.00 15.93
C LYS A 56 5.61 -10.21 15.57
N GLY A 57 6.77 -10.55 16.14
CA GLY A 57 8.05 -9.93 15.81
C GLY A 57 8.60 -10.35 14.44
N THR A 58 8.25 -11.55 13.95
CA THR A 58 8.72 -12.09 12.66
C THR A 58 8.29 -11.23 11.47
N TYR A 59 7.13 -10.58 11.57
CA TYR A 59 6.57 -9.73 10.52
C TYR A 59 6.87 -8.24 10.71
N GLY A 60 7.85 -7.92 11.58
CA GLY A 60 8.31 -6.57 11.84
C GLY A 60 7.35 -5.72 12.67
N HIS A 61 7.83 -4.52 13.01
CA HIS A 61 7.09 -3.50 13.75
C HIS A 61 7.07 -2.21 12.94
N ALA A 62 5.89 -1.84 12.46
CA ALA A 62 5.67 -0.60 11.73
C ALA A 62 5.36 0.55 12.69
N LEU A 63 5.98 1.70 12.48
CA LEU A 63 5.63 2.96 13.12
C LEU A 63 5.08 3.93 12.06
N ILE A 64 3.88 4.43 12.29
CA ILE A 64 3.23 5.42 11.43
C ILE A 64 3.20 6.75 12.16
N ILE A 65 3.84 7.77 11.59
CA ILE A 65 3.80 9.14 12.09
C ILE A 65 2.89 9.92 11.14
N ALA A 66 1.66 10.17 11.56
CA ALA A 66 0.65 10.78 10.71
C ALA A 66 -0.41 11.50 11.55
N GLY A 67 -1.21 12.33 10.86
CA GLY A 67 -2.35 13.01 11.46
C GLY A 67 -1.98 14.31 12.19
N ALA A 68 -2.95 15.20 12.17
CA ALA A 68 -3.07 16.40 12.99
C ALA A 68 -4.48 16.44 13.57
N GLU A 69 -4.80 17.42 14.41
CA GLU A 69 -6.13 17.53 15.05
C GLU A 69 -7.29 17.46 14.03
N ALA A 70 -7.13 18.11 12.87
CA ALA A 70 -8.14 18.11 11.80
C ALA A 70 -8.02 16.92 10.81
N THR A 71 -6.91 16.17 10.83
CA THR A 71 -6.62 15.13 9.82
C THR A 71 -6.34 13.77 10.45
N MET A 72 -6.91 13.52 11.64
CA MET A 72 -6.80 12.26 12.37
C MET A 72 -7.20 11.04 11.53
N GLY A 73 -8.21 11.18 10.66
CA GLY A 73 -8.68 10.10 9.80
C GLY A 73 -7.59 9.52 8.89
N ALA A 74 -6.68 10.36 8.39
CA ALA A 74 -5.57 9.89 7.55
C ALA A 74 -4.64 8.92 8.32
N ALA A 75 -4.35 9.22 9.59
CA ALA A 75 -3.55 8.34 10.43
C ALA A 75 -4.26 7.01 10.71
N LEU A 76 -5.56 7.06 10.98
CA LEU A 76 -6.35 5.86 11.25
C LEU A 76 -6.44 4.94 10.02
N ILE A 77 -6.67 5.51 8.83
CA ILE A 77 -6.72 4.74 7.57
C ILE A 77 -5.37 4.11 7.27
N ALA A 78 -4.27 4.85 7.44
CA ALA A 78 -2.92 4.33 7.24
C ALA A 78 -2.60 3.18 8.23
N ALA A 79 -2.96 3.34 9.50
CA ALA A 79 -2.78 2.30 10.51
C ALA A 79 -3.57 1.02 10.17
N LYS A 80 -4.83 1.18 9.77
CA LYS A 80 -5.68 0.06 9.34
C LYS A 80 -5.09 -0.67 8.13
N ALA A 81 -4.66 0.08 7.11
CA ALA A 81 -4.03 -0.48 5.92
C ALA A 81 -2.75 -1.27 6.28
N CYS A 82 -1.95 -0.77 7.23
CA CYS A 82 -0.73 -1.44 7.67
C CYS A 82 -1.00 -2.79 8.35
N LEU A 83 -2.04 -2.88 9.19
CA LEU A 83 -2.48 -4.15 9.78
C LEU A 83 -2.88 -5.15 8.68
N HIS A 84 -3.67 -4.71 7.72
CA HIS A 84 -4.11 -5.54 6.60
C HIS A 84 -2.98 -5.95 5.65
N ALA A 85 -1.95 -5.11 5.50
CA ALA A 85 -0.74 -5.42 4.74
C ALA A 85 0.13 -6.51 5.41
N GLY A 86 -0.21 -6.91 6.65
CA GLY A 86 0.41 -8.04 7.32
C GLY A 86 1.58 -7.68 8.24
N ALA A 87 1.68 -6.41 8.68
CA ALA A 87 2.61 -6.04 9.74
C ALA A 87 2.33 -6.84 11.03
N GLY A 88 3.37 -7.25 11.72
CA GLY A 88 3.23 -8.05 12.94
C GLY A 88 2.88 -7.23 14.17
N LEU A 89 3.48 -6.06 14.29
CA LEU A 89 3.18 -5.03 15.26
C LEU A 89 2.98 -3.69 14.55
N THR A 90 2.01 -2.91 15.00
CA THR A 90 1.75 -1.57 14.45
C THR A 90 1.66 -0.56 15.58
N SER A 91 2.47 0.49 15.50
CA SER A 91 2.41 1.66 16.36
C SER A 91 2.07 2.88 15.53
N VAL A 92 1.29 3.79 16.11
CA VAL A 92 0.96 5.07 15.51
C VAL A 92 1.33 6.21 16.45
N SER A 93 1.92 7.26 15.90
CA SER A 93 2.18 8.51 16.58
C SER A 93 1.27 9.59 16.01
N ILE A 94 0.31 10.00 16.83
CA ILE A 94 -0.76 10.96 16.54
C ILE A 94 -0.87 11.97 17.68
N PRO A 95 -1.53 13.12 17.48
CA PRO A 95 -1.94 13.98 18.58
C PRO A 95 -2.78 13.23 19.64
N PRO A 96 -2.62 13.52 20.94
CA PRO A 96 -3.36 12.85 22.02
C PRO A 96 -4.89 12.98 21.89
N SER A 97 -5.39 14.04 21.24
CA SER A 97 -6.82 14.23 20.98
C SER A 97 -7.44 13.10 20.16
N GLY A 98 -6.64 12.39 19.36
CA GLY A 98 -7.07 11.25 18.54
C GLY A 98 -7.08 9.90 19.25
N LEU A 99 -6.61 9.81 20.50
CA LEU A 99 -6.45 8.54 21.22
C LEU A 99 -7.76 7.78 21.41
N THR A 100 -8.84 8.47 21.75
CA THR A 100 -10.15 7.85 21.90
C THR A 100 -10.61 7.22 20.58
N ALA A 101 -10.48 7.96 19.47
CA ALA A 101 -10.86 7.45 18.16
C ALA A 101 -9.99 6.24 17.74
N LEU A 102 -8.69 6.27 18.02
CA LEU A 102 -7.80 5.12 17.77
C LEU A 102 -8.24 3.90 18.59
N ASN A 103 -8.37 4.03 19.90
CA ASN A 103 -8.68 2.92 20.80
C ASN A 103 -10.08 2.34 20.56
N THR A 104 -11.04 3.17 20.14
CA THR A 104 -12.39 2.70 19.79
C THR A 104 -12.43 1.97 18.45
N SER A 105 -11.64 2.39 17.46
CA SER A 105 -11.69 1.82 16.10
C SER A 105 -10.74 0.65 15.87
N MET A 106 -9.55 0.70 16.47
CA MET A 106 -8.44 -0.26 16.28
C MET A 106 -7.66 -0.42 17.60
N PRO A 107 -8.22 -1.11 18.61
CA PRO A 107 -7.56 -1.33 19.91
C PRO A 107 -6.25 -2.13 19.83
N GLU A 108 -6.01 -2.84 18.72
CA GLU A 108 -4.79 -3.59 18.44
C GLU A 108 -3.59 -2.71 18.06
N VAL A 109 -3.83 -1.47 17.63
CA VAL A 109 -2.76 -0.51 17.27
C VAL A 109 -2.23 0.16 18.52
N MET A 110 -0.91 0.14 18.69
CA MET A 110 -0.27 0.76 19.83
C MET A 110 -0.08 2.26 19.60
N TYR A 111 -0.29 3.06 20.64
CA TYR A 111 0.02 4.49 20.61
C TYR A 111 1.47 4.74 21.04
N LEU A 112 2.19 5.57 20.26
CA LEU A 112 3.49 6.10 20.63
C LEU A 112 3.45 7.62 20.68
N ASP A 113 3.69 8.18 21.85
CA ASP A 113 3.75 9.62 22.06
C ASP A 113 4.85 10.25 21.21
N ARG A 114 4.49 11.26 20.40
CA ARG A 114 5.39 11.94 19.47
C ARG A 114 6.61 12.54 20.18
N ARG A 115 6.45 13.01 21.42
CA ARG A 115 7.53 13.60 22.23
C ARG A 115 8.63 12.59 22.55
N LYS A 116 8.35 11.29 22.50
CA LYS A 116 9.35 10.23 22.72
C LYS A 116 10.23 9.98 21.49
N LEU A 117 9.85 10.51 20.32
CA LEU A 117 10.60 10.35 19.06
C LEU A 117 11.63 11.46 18.83
N GLU A 118 11.52 12.59 19.54
CA GLU A 118 12.38 13.76 19.39
C GLU A 118 13.63 13.73 20.30
N ARG A 119 13.84 12.62 21.02
CA ARG A 119 15.01 12.37 21.87
C ARG A 119 15.99 11.45 21.17
#